data_AF-A0A3C1Z914-F1
#
_entry.id   AF-A0A3C1Z914-F1
#
_cell.length_a   1.000
_cell.length_b   1.000
_cell.length_c   1.000
_cell.angle_alpha   90.00
_cell.angle_beta   90.00
_cell.angle_gamma   90.00
#
_symmetry.space_group_name_H-M   'P 1'
#
loop_
_entity.id
_entity.type
_entity.pdbx_description
1 polymer ?
#
loop_
_entity_poly.entity_id
_entity_poly.type
_entity_poly.pdbx_seq_one_letter_code
_entity_poly.pdbx_strand_id
1 'polypeptide(L)'
;MAVTVMVPNSLGPAELILHYGTDEQKQDLLPKLATGEHIPCFALTSTDAGSDAGAMVDSGVICQQEYNGKNTLGIRLNWDKRYTTLAPMATLIGLAFKTYDPDGLIGNQSDLGITCALVDSTLNGVSIGRHHHPIGSNFSNGPHQGKDVFIPMSAVIGGQAMIAKGWSMLMESLSLGRGVSLPSLSLAGVELSLKTSLEYALIRKQFKQSLYRFQGVAEKLVPMAADTLTMKAMSNFHLNLLDQGLNPSVSSAILKYHHTELLRTNINHAMDIHGGKTVMLGQRNYLSDIYQVVPIAITVEGANILTRAMIIFGQGLMRCHPFLKEELESLEKKDTVLFNRLLGHHLAHIIGVKIKSFVFAISGGRLAKIPKGVKGFEKNNYQQLATLSASFAFLVEIVLMKFGPKIKFQESVNGLFSDLLIKMYSISVLLKYRQVLDNDFNDLIRWSVQRQVHESQVLLSDICGQLNFSLVFRWIVLPRGVNQPLPSVKLQNKVVNQLINNPNLKDTLTSDVLYAKDSTLDILDQAYTLAVEAEKVYKRVGYVDSYEAIDALLDKQQISIDEHQLLSRLTELRRKILAVDDYEH
;
A
#
# COMPACT_ATOMS: atom_id res chain seq x y z
N MET A 1 1.66 17.46 -1.43
CA MET A 1 2.87 17.50 -0.57
C MET A 1 3.55 16.15 -0.46
N ALA A 2 2.86 15.08 -0.02
CA ALA A 2 3.47 13.76 0.18
C ALA A 2 4.30 13.25 -1.02
N VAL A 3 3.70 13.21 -2.23
CA VAL A 3 4.39 12.76 -3.47
C VAL A 3 5.64 13.58 -3.80
N THR A 4 5.63 14.89 -3.53
CA THR A 4 6.77 15.80 -3.73
C THR A 4 7.96 15.44 -2.84
N VAL A 5 7.72 14.95 -1.62
CA VAL A 5 8.79 14.55 -0.70
C VAL A 5 9.18 13.09 -0.92
N MET A 6 8.21 12.22 -1.14
CA MET A 6 8.42 10.77 -1.16
C MET A 6 9.19 10.33 -2.41
N VAL A 7 8.80 10.78 -3.60
CA VAL A 7 9.40 10.29 -4.86
C VAL A 7 10.91 10.57 -4.94
N PRO A 8 11.41 11.78 -4.64
CA PRO A 8 12.84 12.05 -4.52
C PRO A 8 13.63 11.10 -3.62
N ASN A 9 13.00 10.64 -2.54
CA ASN A 9 13.67 9.93 -1.45
C ASN A 9 13.46 8.40 -1.48
N SER A 10 12.45 7.89 -2.18
CA SER A 10 12.14 6.45 -2.20
C SER A 10 12.50 5.75 -3.50
N LEU A 11 12.57 6.51 -4.59
CA LEU A 11 12.88 6.04 -5.95
C LEU A 11 13.92 6.94 -6.63
N GLY A 12 14.10 8.15 -6.11
CA GLY A 12 14.89 9.18 -6.76
C GLY A 12 16.41 8.98 -6.68
N PRO A 13 17.16 9.90 -7.31
CA PRO A 13 18.61 9.99 -7.24
C PRO A 13 19.21 9.77 -5.84
N ALA A 14 18.58 10.25 -4.76
CA ALA A 14 19.11 10.10 -3.41
C ALA A 14 19.31 8.63 -3.02
N GLU A 15 18.29 7.79 -3.23
CA GLU A 15 18.33 6.36 -2.91
C GLU A 15 19.39 5.63 -3.76
N LEU A 16 19.43 5.92 -5.05
CA LEU A 16 20.40 5.30 -5.96
C LEU A 16 21.85 5.70 -5.61
N ILE A 17 22.08 6.95 -5.23
CA ILE A 17 23.41 7.44 -4.82
C ILE A 17 23.81 6.82 -3.48
N LEU A 18 22.89 6.69 -2.53
CA LEU A 18 23.16 6.06 -1.22
C LEU A 18 23.71 4.63 -1.37
N HIS A 19 23.08 3.81 -2.23
CA HIS A 19 23.47 2.41 -2.40
C HIS A 19 24.60 2.20 -3.40
N TYR A 20 24.58 2.92 -4.53
CA TYR A 20 25.47 2.63 -5.66
C TYR A 20 26.38 3.79 -6.06
N GLY A 21 26.19 4.99 -5.51
CA GLY A 21 27.02 6.14 -5.82
C GLY A 21 28.47 5.94 -5.37
N THR A 22 29.41 6.59 -6.07
CA THR A 22 30.80 6.69 -5.60
C THR A 22 30.89 7.57 -4.35
N ASP A 23 32.01 7.52 -3.63
CA ASP A 23 32.19 8.35 -2.44
C ASP A 23 32.13 9.84 -2.78
N GLU A 24 32.63 10.25 -3.95
CA GLU A 24 32.55 11.62 -4.44
C GLU A 24 31.11 12.03 -4.75
N GLN A 25 30.34 11.16 -5.42
CA GLN A 25 28.91 11.41 -5.68
C GLN A 25 28.12 11.55 -4.38
N LYS A 26 28.40 10.70 -3.38
CA LYS A 26 27.76 10.75 -2.07
C LYS A 26 28.09 12.04 -1.33
N GLN A 27 29.35 12.43 -1.28
CA GLN A 27 29.81 13.62 -0.56
C GLN A 27 29.29 14.93 -1.18
N ASP A 28 29.22 15.00 -2.51
CA ASP A 28 28.76 16.21 -3.20
C ASP A 28 27.23 16.33 -3.26
N LEU A 29 26.54 15.25 -3.66
CA LEU A 29 25.12 15.35 -4.07
C LEU A 29 24.14 15.10 -2.92
N LEU A 30 24.43 14.20 -1.98
CA LEU A 30 23.49 13.89 -0.90
C LEU A 30 23.19 15.11 -0.01
N PRO A 31 24.17 15.94 0.39
CA PRO A 31 23.88 17.16 1.15
C PRO A 31 22.99 18.13 0.36
N LYS A 32 23.27 18.33 -0.93
CA LYS A 32 22.50 19.23 -1.80
C LYS A 32 21.07 18.76 -2.04
N LEU A 33 20.87 17.44 -2.12
CA LEU A 33 19.54 16.83 -2.20
C LEU A 33 18.78 16.99 -0.88
N ALA A 34 19.47 16.83 0.26
CA ALA A 34 18.87 16.96 1.58
C ALA A 34 18.44 18.41 1.90
N THR A 35 19.19 19.41 1.43
CA THR A 35 18.84 20.84 1.60
C THR A 35 17.84 21.34 0.56
N GLY A 36 17.59 20.57 -0.51
CA GLY A 36 16.73 20.98 -1.63
C GLY A 36 17.39 21.94 -2.61
N GLU A 37 18.72 22.15 -2.53
CA GLU A 37 19.48 22.86 -3.57
C GLU A 37 19.37 22.13 -4.90
N HIS A 38 19.48 20.80 -4.87
CA HIS A 38 19.04 19.96 -5.97
C HIS A 38 17.62 19.49 -5.76
N ILE A 39 16.74 19.78 -6.73
CA ILE A 39 15.41 19.21 -6.83
C ILE A 39 15.51 18.04 -7.81
N PRO A 40 15.46 16.78 -7.33
CA PRO A 40 15.62 15.66 -8.21
C PRO A 40 14.29 15.23 -8.84
N CYS A 41 14.38 14.64 -10.03
CA CYS A 41 13.33 13.80 -10.57
C CYS A 41 13.90 12.46 -11.06
N PHE A 42 13.02 11.46 -11.22
CA PHE A 42 13.42 10.13 -11.67
C PHE A 42 12.69 9.72 -12.94
N ALA A 43 13.47 9.45 -13.99
CA ALA A 43 13.04 9.34 -15.37
C ALA A 43 13.18 7.91 -15.90
N LEU A 44 12.09 7.15 -15.78
CA LEU A 44 12.01 5.78 -16.28
C LEU A 44 10.97 5.62 -17.39
N THR A 45 9.77 6.17 -17.19
CA THR A 45 8.61 5.96 -18.06
C THR A 45 8.65 6.84 -19.31
N SER A 46 8.35 6.25 -20.47
CA SER A 46 8.23 6.92 -21.76
C SER A 46 6.86 6.66 -22.40
N THR A 47 6.67 7.12 -23.63
CA THR A 47 5.49 6.79 -24.44
C THR A 47 5.41 5.28 -24.70
N ASP A 48 6.56 4.66 -24.99
CA ASP A 48 6.65 3.26 -25.41
C ASP A 48 6.83 2.27 -24.26
N ALA A 49 7.33 2.73 -23.10
CA ALA A 49 7.64 1.85 -21.96
C ALA A 49 7.05 2.38 -20.63
N GLY A 50 6.22 1.55 -20.00
CA GLY A 50 5.62 1.78 -18.69
C GLY A 50 5.82 0.58 -17.75
N SER A 51 4.83 -0.32 -17.69
CA SER A 51 4.92 -1.56 -16.89
C SER A 51 6.08 -2.46 -17.34
N ASP A 52 6.35 -2.53 -18.65
CA ASP A 52 7.54 -3.18 -19.20
C ASP A 52 8.68 -2.16 -19.32
N ALA A 53 9.26 -1.80 -18.18
CA ALA A 53 10.34 -0.82 -18.13
C ALA A 53 11.62 -1.30 -18.84
N GLY A 54 11.81 -2.60 -19.04
CA GLY A 54 12.96 -3.16 -19.76
C GLY A 54 12.91 -2.86 -21.27
N ALA A 55 11.72 -2.62 -21.82
CA ALA A 55 11.51 -2.28 -23.21
C ALA A 55 11.80 -0.80 -23.56
N MET A 56 12.39 -0.02 -22.64
CA MET A 56 12.72 1.40 -22.90
C MET A 56 13.54 1.58 -24.20
N VAL A 57 13.32 2.70 -24.87
CA VAL A 57 13.95 3.03 -26.16
C VAL A 57 14.97 4.17 -26.06
N ASP A 58 15.04 4.81 -24.88
CA ASP A 58 16.00 5.86 -24.59
C ASP A 58 17.43 5.31 -24.67
N SER A 59 18.32 6.06 -25.30
CA SER A 59 19.63 5.56 -25.72
C SER A 59 20.76 6.43 -25.21
N GLY A 60 21.86 5.80 -24.84
CA GLY A 60 23.14 6.45 -24.57
C GLY A 60 24.24 5.76 -25.37
N VAL A 61 24.94 6.52 -26.21
CA VAL A 61 26.07 6.00 -27.00
C VAL A 61 27.36 6.48 -26.37
N ILE A 62 28.24 5.54 -26.03
CA ILE A 62 29.57 5.86 -25.50
C ILE A 62 30.38 6.56 -26.59
N CYS A 63 30.96 7.71 -26.24
CA CYS A 63 31.75 8.50 -27.17
C CYS A 63 32.81 9.33 -26.44
N GLN A 64 33.75 9.88 -27.19
CA GLN A 64 34.63 10.94 -26.73
C GLN A 64 34.18 12.28 -27.30
N GLN A 65 34.11 13.30 -26.44
CA GLN A 65 33.76 14.66 -26.84
C GLN A 65 34.59 15.65 -26.01
N GLU A 66 34.89 16.81 -26.58
CA GLU A 66 35.44 17.92 -25.81
C GLU A 66 34.41 18.39 -24.76
N TYR A 67 34.79 18.30 -23.49
CA TYR A 67 33.98 18.71 -22.35
C TYR A 67 34.88 19.43 -21.35
N ASN A 68 34.51 20.65 -20.97
CA ASN A 68 35.34 21.54 -20.13
C ASN A 68 36.79 21.69 -20.63
N GLY A 69 36.97 21.83 -21.96
CA GLY A 69 38.27 22.03 -22.61
C GLY A 69 39.18 20.80 -22.63
N LYS A 70 38.65 19.60 -22.34
CA LYS A 70 39.39 18.33 -22.40
C LYS A 70 38.60 17.29 -23.20
N ASN A 71 39.30 16.52 -24.03
CA ASN A 71 38.70 15.34 -24.65
C ASN A 71 38.34 14.33 -23.56
N THR A 72 37.04 14.12 -23.35
CA THR A 72 36.49 13.39 -22.21
C THR A 72 35.67 12.21 -22.72
N LEU A 73 35.92 11.03 -22.14
CA LEU A 73 35.07 9.86 -22.36
C LEU A 73 33.74 10.06 -21.62
N GLY A 74 32.64 9.83 -22.31
CA GLY A 74 31.30 10.01 -21.76
C GLY A 74 30.24 9.32 -22.60
N ILE A 75 29.00 9.77 -22.46
CA ILE A 75 27.83 9.18 -23.09
C ILE A 75 27.01 10.30 -23.71
N ARG A 76 26.68 10.17 -24.99
CA ARG A 76 25.70 11.02 -25.67
C ARG A 76 24.32 10.40 -25.57
N LEU A 77 23.40 11.12 -24.95
CA LEU A 77 22.07 10.67 -24.56
C LEU A 77 20.97 11.25 -25.45
N ASN A 78 19.97 10.42 -25.73
CA ASN A 78 18.70 10.81 -26.35
C ASN A 78 17.54 10.15 -25.61
N TRP A 79 16.55 10.94 -25.17
CA TRP A 79 15.39 10.44 -24.44
C TRP A 79 14.13 11.28 -24.65
N ASP A 80 12.98 10.65 -24.43
CA ASP A 80 11.67 11.30 -24.33
C ASP A 80 10.84 10.62 -23.25
N LYS A 81 10.67 11.32 -22.12
CA LYS A 81 10.02 10.76 -20.93
C LYS A 81 8.82 11.59 -20.52
N ARG A 82 7.88 10.91 -19.86
CA ARG A 82 6.61 11.49 -19.42
C ARG A 82 6.24 11.00 -18.03
N TYR A 83 5.25 11.67 -17.45
CA TYR A 83 4.75 11.40 -16.10
C TYR A 83 5.82 11.50 -15.01
N THR A 84 6.87 12.28 -15.25
CA THR A 84 7.96 12.44 -14.30
C THR A 84 7.58 13.45 -13.23
N THR A 85 7.40 12.96 -12.01
CA THR A 85 7.18 13.80 -10.82
C THR A 85 8.35 14.76 -10.63
N LEU A 86 8.04 16.02 -10.35
CA LEU A 86 8.95 17.15 -10.20
C LEU A 86 9.74 17.59 -11.44
N ALA A 87 9.64 16.89 -12.57
CA ALA A 87 10.35 17.24 -13.78
C ALA A 87 10.29 18.75 -14.13
N PRO A 88 9.14 19.43 -14.16
CA PRO A 88 9.09 20.84 -14.57
C PRO A 88 10.01 21.80 -13.80
N MET A 89 10.44 21.42 -12.59
CA MET A 89 11.29 22.21 -11.70
C MET A 89 12.54 21.44 -11.25
N ALA A 90 12.85 20.30 -11.87
CA ALA A 90 13.97 19.48 -11.48
C ALA A 90 15.28 20.14 -11.93
N THR A 91 16.26 20.18 -11.03
CA THR A 91 17.64 20.60 -11.36
C THR A 91 18.54 19.40 -11.68
N LEU A 92 18.20 18.22 -11.15
CA LEU A 92 18.93 16.96 -11.35
C LEU A 92 17.99 15.85 -11.81
N ILE A 93 18.27 15.25 -12.97
CA ILE A 93 17.46 14.19 -13.57
C ILE A 93 18.19 12.85 -13.38
N GLY A 94 17.63 11.95 -12.58
CA GLY A 94 18.06 10.54 -12.58
C GLY A 94 17.46 9.83 -13.78
N LEU A 95 18.27 9.46 -14.77
CA LEU A 95 17.83 8.91 -16.05
C LEU A 95 18.24 7.45 -16.21
N ALA A 96 17.29 6.60 -16.56
CA ALA A 96 17.54 5.24 -17.03
C ALA A 96 17.44 5.16 -18.56
N PHE A 97 18.45 4.55 -19.19
CA PHE A 97 18.57 4.43 -20.65
C PHE A 97 19.36 3.16 -21.04
N LYS A 98 19.19 2.69 -22.28
CA LYS A 98 20.00 1.61 -22.87
C LYS A 98 21.33 2.17 -23.37
N THR A 99 22.43 1.54 -22.97
CA THR A 99 23.79 1.97 -23.30
C THR A 99 24.36 1.14 -24.44
N TYR A 100 24.99 1.82 -25.39
CA TYR A 100 25.62 1.24 -26.57
C TYR A 100 27.08 1.70 -26.68
N ASP A 101 27.97 0.80 -27.09
CA ASP A 101 29.39 1.06 -27.37
C ASP A 101 29.78 0.55 -28.76
N PRO A 102 29.30 1.20 -29.84
CA PRO A 102 29.55 0.73 -31.21
C PRO A 102 31.03 0.77 -31.59
N ASP A 103 31.81 1.64 -30.96
CA ASP A 103 33.22 1.88 -31.25
C ASP A 103 34.17 1.07 -30.33
N GLY A 104 33.61 0.31 -29.37
CA GLY A 104 34.37 -0.55 -28.45
C GLY A 104 35.33 0.21 -27.53
N LEU A 105 34.93 1.41 -27.09
CA LEU A 105 35.76 2.31 -26.28
C LEU A 105 35.99 1.79 -24.86
N ILE A 106 35.09 0.96 -24.33
CA ILE A 106 35.21 0.39 -22.98
C ILE A 106 35.10 -1.13 -22.92
N GLY A 107 34.82 -1.79 -24.04
CA GLY A 107 34.73 -3.25 -24.11
C GLY A 107 34.40 -3.77 -25.51
N ASN A 108 34.10 -5.08 -25.59
CA ASN A 108 33.90 -5.78 -26.87
C ASN A 108 32.42 -5.97 -27.24
N GLN A 109 31.49 -5.45 -26.43
CA GLN A 109 30.05 -5.59 -26.65
C GLN A 109 29.46 -4.24 -27.06
N SER A 110 28.65 -4.24 -28.13
CA SER A 110 28.04 -3.03 -28.65
C SER A 110 26.73 -2.66 -27.94
N ASP A 111 25.96 -3.63 -27.46
CA ASP A 111 24.80 -3.42 -26.59
C ASP A 111 25.18 -3.86 -25.17
N LEU A 112 25.18 -2.90 -24.24
CA LEU A 112 25.59 -3.12 -22.87
C LEU A 112 24.39 -3.33 -21.93
N GLY A 113 23.17 -2.98 -22.36
CA GLY A 113 21.98 -3.00 -21.49
C GLY A 113 21.72 -1.68 -20.76
N ILE A 114 21.00 -1.74 -19.64
CA ILE A 114 20.46 -0.53 -18.97
C ILE A 114 21.48 0.08 -18.01
N THR A 115 21.65 1.40 -18.08
CA THR A 115 22.49 2.20 -17.18
C THR A 115 21.65 3.32 -16.56
N CYS A 116 22.00 3.73 -15.34
CA CYS A 116 21.41 4.87 -14.65
C CYS A 116 22.47 5.99 -14.52
N ALA A 117 22.12 7.21 -14.90
CA ALA A 117 22.98 8.38 -14.76
C ALA A 117 22.24 9.59 -14.20
N LEU A 118 23.02 10.57 -13.75
CA LEU A 118 22.54 11.85 -13.25
C LEU A 118 22.80 12.91 -14.32
N VAL A 119 21.76 13.61 -14.75
CA VAL A 119 21.84 14.62 -15.80
C VAL A 119 21.44 15.97 -15.21
N ASP A 120 22.31 16.96 -15.33
CA ASP A 120 21.97 18.34 -14.99
C ASP A 120 20.94 18.87 -15.99
N SER A 121 19.82 19.36 -15.47
CA SER A 121 18.70 19.87 -16.27
C SER A 121 19.05 21.08 -17.15
N THR A 122 20.16 21.77 -16.86
CA THR A 122 20.62 22.99 -17.56
C THR A 122 21.52 22.68 -18.75
N LEU A 123 21.90 21.42 -18.96
CA LEU A 123 22.74 21.03 -20.09
C LEU A 123 22.05 21.34 -21.43
N ASN A 124 22.86 21.78 -22.40
CA ASN A 124 22.41 22.01 -23.76
C ASN A 124 21.79 20.72 -24.34
N GLY A 125 20.62 20.86 -24.96
CA GLY A 125 19.85 19.75 -25.51
C GLY A 125 18.79 19.17 -24.57
N VAL A 126 18.79 19.55 -23.28
CA VAL A 126 17.72 19.23 -22.33
C VAL A 126 16.54 20.18 -22.52
N SER A 127 15.32 19.64 -22.53
CA SER A 127 14.07 20.40 -22.60
C SER A 127 13.15 20.00 -21.45
N ILE A 128 12.79 20.98 -20.62
CA ILE A 128 12.02 20.80 -19.39
C ILE A 128 11.07 21.99 -19.16
N GLY A 129 10.23 21.94 -18.13
CA GLY A 129 9.35 23.05 -17.72
C GLY A 129 7.90 22.95 -18.19
N ARG A 130 7.56 22.02 -19.09
CA ARG A 130 6.16 21.73 -19.42
C ARG A 130 5.50 20.95 -18.29
N HIS A 131 4.21 21.20 -18.05
CA HIS A 131 3.45 20.57 -16.96
C HIS A 131 2.40 19.58 -17.49
N HIS A 132 2.21 18.48 -16.75
CA HIS A 132 0.98 17.70 -16.76
C HIS A 132 0.07 18.18 -15.62
N HIS A 133 -1.22 17.84 -15.71
CA HIS A 133 -2.22 18.11 -14.66
C HIS A 133 -2.65 16.77 -14.03
N PRO A 134 -2.04 16.34 -12.91
CA PRO A 134 -2.44 15.11 -12.24
C PRO A 134 -3.86 15.22 -11.67
N ILE A 135 -4.63 14.14 -11.77
CA ILE A 135 -6.01 14.11 -11.25
C ILE A 135 -6.03 14.36 -9.74
N GLY A 136 -6.86 15.29 -9.28
CA GLY A 136 -7.13 15.54 -7.86
C GLY A 136 -5.96 16.10 -7.05
N SER A 137 -4.82 16.41 -7.65
CA SER A 137 -3.66 16.91 -6.90
C SER A 137 -2.74 17.79 -7.73
N ASN A 138 -2.35 18.93 -7.16
CA ASN A 138 -1.52 19.94 -7.81
C ASN A 138 -0.02 19.71 -7.59
N PHE A 139 0.46 18.47 -7.53
CA PHE A 139 1.91 18.24 -7.44
C PHE A 139 2.57 18.43 -8.81
N SER A 140 3.80 18.97 -8.82
CA SER A 140 4.56 19.17 -10.05
C SER A 140 4.83 17.85 -10.75
N ASN A 141 4.42 17.75 -12.01
CA ASN A 141 4.64 16.61 -12.88
C ASN A 141 4.74 17.12 -14.32
N GLY A 142 5.58 16.51 -15.14
CA GLY A 142 5.73 16.96 -16.52
C GLY A 142 6.52 16.00 -17.39
N PRO A 143 6.51 16.24 -18.71
CA PRO A 143 7.41 15.57 -19.63
C PRO A 143 8.77 16.28 -19.67
N HIS A 144 9.79 15.55 -20.10
CA HIS A 144 11.10 16.13 -20.38
C HIS A 144 11.80 15.35 -21.50
N GLN A 145 12.64 16.03 -22.25
CA GLN A 145 13.33 15.48 -23.41
C GLN A 145 14.82 15.82 -23.35
N GLY A 146 15.62 15.01 -24.02
CA GLY A 146 17.03 15.30 -24.25
C GLY A 146 17.41 14.85 -25.63
N LYS A 147 18.12 15.72 -26.37
CA LYS A 147 18.67 15.39 -27.67
C LYS A 147 20.15 15.71 -27.72
N ASP A 148 20.95 14.71 -28.07
CA ASP A 148 22.40 14.79 -28.19
C ASP A 148 23.09 15.38 -26.94
N VAL A 149 22.56 15.07 -25.75
CA VAL A 149 23.08 15.58 -24.48
C VAL A 149 24.30 14.76 -24.06
N PHE A 150 25.46 15.39 -23.92
CA PHE A 150 26.67 14.73 -23.45
C PHE A 150 26.78 14.77 -21.93
N ILE A 151 27.07 13.61 -21.32
CA ILE A 151 27.45 13.50 -19.91
C ILE A 151 28.80 12.80 -19.75
N PRO A 152 29.68 13.23 -18.82
CA PRO A 152 30.93 12.54 -18.54
C PRO A 152 30.67 11.21 -17.81
N MET A 153 31.64 10.28 -17.83
CA MET A 153 31.50 8.99 -17.12
C MET A 153 31.27 9.14 -15.61
N SER A 154 31.70 10.25 -14.99
CA SER A 154 31.44 10.56 -13.57
C SER A 154 29.96 10.83 -13.26
N ALA A 155 29.14 11.09 -14.28
CA ALA A 155 27.69 11.27 -14.14
C ALA A 155 26.93 9.94 -14.07
N VAL A 156 27.55 8.82 -14.48
CA VAL A 156 26.97 7.48 -14.30
C VAL A 156 26.96 7.17 -12.80
N ILE A 157 25.83 6.70 -12.27
CA ILE A 157 25.70 6.38 -10.84
C ILE A 157 26.65 5.21 -10.53
N GLY A 158 27.63 5.44 -9.64
CA GLY A 158 28.69 4.48 -9.35
C GLY A 158 29.82 4.41 -10.39
N GLY A 159 29.82 5.34 -11.36
CA GLY A 159 30.86 5.48 -12.39
C GLY A 159 30.84 4.39 -13.47
N GLN A 160 31.91 4.33 -14.24
CA GLN A 160 32.04 3.43 -15.40
C GLN A 160 31.84 1.95 -15.05
N ALA A 161 32.22 1.53 -13.84
CA ALA A 161 32.06 0.15 -13.37
C ALA A 161 30.59 -0.30 -13.24
N MET A 162 29.65 0.65 -13.16
CA MET A 162 28.21 0.40 -13.00
C MET A 162 27.41 0.53 -14.30
N ILE A 163 28.07 0.75 -15.45
CA ILE A 163 27.45 0.59 -16.76
C ILE A 163 26.84 -0.82 -16.84
N ALA A 164 25.66 -0.94 -17.47
CA ALA A 164 24.87 -2.17 -17.59
C ALA A 164 24.24 -2.69 -16.29
N LYS A 165 24.53 -2.10 -15.12
CA LYS A 165 23.97 -2.51 -13.82
C LYS A 165 22.70 -1.76 -13.44
N GLY A 166 22.20 -0.88 -14.32
CA GLY A 166 21.02 -0.06 -14.06
C GLY A 166 19.78 -0.87 -13.74
N TRP A 167 19.51 -1.97 -14.47
CA TRP A 167 18.29 -2.76 -14.22
C TRP A 167 18.21 -3.34 -12.80
N SER A 168 19.31 -3.87 -12.26
CA SER A 168 19.35 -4.36 -10.88
C SER A 168 19.12 -3.23 -9.88
N MET A 169 19.74 -2.07 -10.09
CA MET A 169 19.53 -0.89 -9.23
C MET A 169 18.04 -0.51 -9.19
N LEU A 170 17.41 -0.45 -10.36
CA LEU A 170 15.99 -0.08 -10.48
C LEU A 170 15.08 -1.06 -9.76
N MET A 171 15.31 -2.36 -9.91
CA MET A 171 14.49 -3.39 -9.27
C MET A 171 14.63 -3.37 -7.74
N GLU A 172 15.83 -3.08 -7.23
CA GLU A 172 16.10 -2.96 -5.80
C GLU A 172 15.45 -1.70 -5.21
N SER A 173 15.69 -0.52 -5.79
CA SER A 173 15.09 0.74 -5.31
C SER A 173 13.56 0.76 -5.42
N LEU A 174 12.98 0.21 -6.50
CA LEU A 174 11.52 0.07 -6.64
C LEU A 174 10.90 -0.79 -5.53
N SER A 175 11.65 -1.77 -5.01
CA SER A 175 11.16 -2.63 -3.94
C SER A 175 10.97 -1.86 -2.63
N LEU A 176 11.82 -0.87 -2.35
CA LEU A 176 11.73 -0.04 -1.14
C LEU A 176 10.58 0.98 -1.25
N GLY A 177 10.45 1.68 -2.37
CA GLY A 177 9.33 2.59 -2.63
C GLY A 177 7.96 1.93 -2.40
N ARG A 178 7.78 0.72 -2.94
CA ARG A 178 6.56 -0.09 -2.76
C ARG A 178 6.27 -0.45 -1.30
N GLY A 179 7.30 -0.66 -0.49
CA GLY A 179 7.18 -1.12 0.90
C GLY A 179 6.90 -0.01 1.90
N VAL A 180 7.24 1.23 1.56
CA VAL A 180 7.20 2.36 2.50
C VAL A 180 6.28 3.48 2.01
N SER A 181 6.52 3.98 0.80
CA SER A 181 5.94 5.24 0.33
C SER A 181 4.43 5.16 0.12
N LEU A 182 3.99 4.52 -0.96
CA LEU A 182 2.56 4.41 -1.26
C LEU A 182 1.74 3.75 -0.14
N PRO A 183 2.24 2.72 0.58
CA PRO A 183 1.54 2.19 1.75
C PRO A 183 1.32 3.23 2.85
N SER A 184 2.32 4.05 3.18
CA SER A 184 2.19 5.09 4.22
C SER A 184 1.20 6.18 3.81
N LEU A 185 1.26 6.64 2.55
CA LEU A 185 0.28 7.58 2.00
C LEU A 185 -1.15 7.03 2.10
N SER A 186 -1.32 5.76 1.73
CA SER A 186 -2.61 5.08 1.75
C SER A 186 -3.13 4.89 3.18
N LEU A 187 -2.26 4.49 4.12
CA LEU A 187 -2.61 4.38 5.52
C LEU A 187 -3.07 5.73 6.09
N ALA A 188 -2.33 6.81 5.86
CA ALA A 188 -2.73 8.14 6.30
C ALA A 188 -4.10 8.56 5.73
N GLY A 189 -4.36 8.28 4.45
CA GLY A 189 -5.66 8.53 3.83
C GLY A 189 -6.81 7.72 4.45
N VAL A 190 -6.54 6.46 4.82
CA VAL A 190 -7.52 5.60 5.50
C VAL A 190 -7.75 6.05 6.95
N GLU A 191 -6.71 6.45 7.68
CA GLU A 191 -6.84 7.00 9.05
C GLU A 191 -7.67 8.28 9.07
N LEU A 192 -7.40 9.21 8.15
CA LEU A 192 -8.19 10.44 8.01
C LEU A 192 -9.65 10.13 7.65
N SER A 193 -9.87 9.18 6.73
CA SER A 193 -11.20 8.71 6.36
C SER A 193 -11.95 8.11 7.55
N LEU A 194 -11.28 7.30 8.38
CA LEU A 194 -11.85 6.70 9.59
C LEU A 194 -12.16 7.74 10.66
N LYS A 195 -11.19 8.60 11.01
CA LYS A 195 -11.36 9.65 12.03
C LYS A 195 -12.57 10.51 11.72
N THR A 196 -12.59 11.08 10.52
CA THR A 196 -13.65 11.98 10.09
C THR A 196 -15.00 11.27 10.04
N SER A 197 -15.05 10.01 9.60
CA SER A 197 -16.29 9.23 9.55
C SER A 197 -16.84 8.88 10.93
N LEU A 198 -15.99 8.53 11.90
CA LEU A 198 -16.41 8.27 13.28
C LEU A 198 -16.99 9.52 13.92
N GLU A 199 -16.31 10.66 13.76
CA GLU A 199 -16.70 11.94 14.32
C GLU A 199 -17.99 12.46 13.68
N TYR A 200 -18.04 12.45 12.35
CA TYR A 200 -19.22 12.82 11.59
C TYR A 200 -20.41 11.93 11.94
N ALA A 201 -20.20 10.62 12.11
CA ALA A 201 -21.28 9.70 12.44
C ALA A 201 -21.85 9.88 13.86
N LEU A 202 -21.07 10.43 14.80
CA LEU A 202 -21.57 10.84 16.11
C LEU A 202 -22.37 12.15 16.03
N ILE A 203 -21.81 13.15 15.35
CA ILE A 203 -22.33 14.52 15.25
C ILE A 203 -23.61 14.60 14.40
N ARG A 204 -23.64 13.93 13.24
CA ARG A 204 -24.77 13.96 12.32
C ARG A 204 -25.91 13.11 12.87
N LYS A 205 -27.09 13.71 12.90
CA LYS A 205 -28.32 13.09 13.37
C LYS A 205 -29.32 13.03 12.21
N GLN A 206 -29.95 11.86 12.04
CA GLN A 206 -31.05 11.62 11.11
C GLN A 206 -32.06 10.73 11.79
N PHE A 207 -33.34 10.89 11.47
CA PHE A 207 -34.42 10.14 12.13
C PHE A 207 -34.31 10.15 13.67
N LYS A 208 -33.93 11.31 14.23
CA LYS A 208 -33.73 11.57 15.68
C LYS A 208 -32.63 10.77 16.37
N GLN A 209 -31.68 10.18 15.64
CA GLN A 209 -30.55 9.46 16.23
C GLN A 209 -29.23 9.70 15.47
N SER A 210 -28.09 9.43 16.11
CA SER A 210 -26.77 9.55 15.47
C SER A 210 -26.58 8.52 14.38
N LEU A 211 -25.83 8.86 13.34
CA LEU A 211 -25.60 7.96 12.21
C LEU A 211 -24.94 6.64 12.63
N TYR A 212 -24.03 6.64 13.61
CA TYR A 212 -23.35 5.42 14.04
C TYR A 212 -24.30 4.33 14.59
N ARG A 213 -25.55 4.68 14.93
CA ARG A 213 -26.57 3.73 15.43
C ARG A 213 -27.29 2.96 14.32
N PHE A 214 -27.18 3.41 13.06
CA PHE A 214 -27.76 2.68 11.92
C PHE A 214 -26.83 1.55 11.49
N GLN A 215 -27.40 0.35 11.30
CA GLN A 215 -26.62 -0.83 10.93
C GLN A 215 -25.87 -0.65 9.60
N GLY A 216 -26.48 0.00 8.60
CA GLY A 216 -25.83 0.28 7.32
C GLY A 216 -24.60 1.20 7.43
N VAL A 217 -24.57 2.11 8.42
CA VAL A 217 -23.38 2.94 8.71
C VAL A 217 -22.32 2.10 9.43
N ALA A 218 -22.75 1.25 10.37
CA ALA A 218 -21.87 0.30 11.06
C ALA A 218 -21.19 -0.70 10.10
N GLU A 219 -21.90 -1.13 9.05
CA GLU A 219 -21.37 -1.99 7.98
C GLU A 219 -20.24 -1.34 7.18
N LYS A 220 -20.05 -0.02 7.29
CA LYS A 220 -18.96 0.74 6.66
C LYS A 220 -17.86 1.07 7.67
N LEU A 221 -18.23 1.57 8.85
CA LEU A 221 -17.28 1.97 9.90
C LEU A 221 -16.42 0.82 10.45
N VAL A 222 -17.00 -0.37 10.68
CA VAL A 222 -16.23 -1.49 11.26
C VAL A 222 -15.18 -2.04 10.29
N PRO A 223 -15.51 -2.29 9.00
CA PRO A 223 -14.47 -2.58 8.02
C PRO A 223 -13.37 -1.53 8.01
N MET A 224 -13.71 -0.24 8.06
CA MET A 224 -12.69 0.81 8.04
C MET A 224 -11.73 0.71 9.22
N ALA A 225 -12.25 0.56 10.44
CA ALA A 225 -11.42 0.38 11.63
C ALA A 225 -10.56 -0.90 11.57
N ALA A 226 -11.12 -2.00 11.06
CA ALA A 226 -10.41 -3.27 10.93
C ALA A 226 -9.29 -3.19 9.88
N ASP A 227 -9.56 -2.51 8.77
CA ASP A 227 -8.62 -2.27 7.69
C ASP A 227 -7.48 -1.35 8.17
N THR A 228 -7.79 -0.24 8.85
CA THR A 228 -6.79 0.63 9.49
C THR A 228 -5.88 -0.16 10.44
N LEU A 229 -6.45 -0.95 11.34
CA LEU A 229 -5.67 -1.75 12.29
C LEU A 229 -4.74 -2.73 11.57
N THR A 230 -5.24 -3.39 10.53
CA THR A 230 -4.48 -4.36 9.72
C THR A 230 -3.35 -3.66 8.97
N MET A 231 -3.62 -2.49 8.38
CA MET A 231 -2.64 -1.69 7.67
C MET A 231 -1.54 -1.18 8.60
N LYS A 232 -1.88 -0.65 9.79
CA LYS A 232 -0.88 -0.25 10.81
C LYS A 232 -0.01 -1.43 11.22
N ALA A 233 -0.62 -2.59 11.48
CA ALA A 233 0.10 -3.80 11.85
C ALA A 233 1.10 -4.24 10.77
N MET A 234 0.64 -4.28 9.50
CA MET A 234 1.47 -4.63 8.34
C MET A 234 2.61 -3.63 8.11
N SER A 235 2.32 -2.32 8.16
CA SER A 235 3.33 -1.27 8.01
C SER A 235 4.38 -1.37 9.12
N ASN A 236 3.98 -1.48 10.38
CA ASN A 236 4.91 -1.61 11.51
C ASN A 236 5.80 -2.86 11.39
N PHE A 237 5.21 -4.00 11.01
CA PHE A 237 5.97 -5.22 10.80
C PHE A 237 6.97 -5.07 9.65
N HIS A 238 6.57 -4.48 8.52
CA HIS A 238 7.44 -4.27 7.37
C HIS A 238 8.59 -3.31 7.68
N LEU A 239 8.30 -2.16 8.29
CA LEU A 239 9.31 -1.18 8.68
C LEU A 239 10.33 -1.80 9.65
N ASN A 240 9.89 -2.64 10.59
CA ASN A 240 10.81 -3.34 11.49
C ASN A 240 11.74 -4.33 10.76
N LEU A 241 11.32 -4.90 9.63
CA LEU A 241 12.21 -5.72 8.79
C LEU A 241 13.25 -4.85 8.07
N LEU A 242 12.85 -3.68 7.58
CA LEU A 242 13.76 -2.73 6.94
C LEU A 242 14.81 -2.20 7.94
N ASP A 243 14.40 -1.89 9.17
CA ASP A 243 15.31 -1.45 10.25
C ASP A 243 16.38 -2.51 10.60
N GLN A 244 16.08 -3.79 10.35
CA GLN A 244 17.03 -4.90 10.52
C GLN A 244 17.96 -5.09 9.29
N GLY A 245 17.87 -4.22 8.29
CA GLY A 245 18.63 -4.30 7.04
C GLY A 245 18.11 -5.36 6.06
N LEU A 246 16.88 -5.85 6.24
CA LEU A 246 16.27 -6.81 5.32
C LEU A 246 15.51 -6.08 4.20
N ASN A 247 15.50 -6.65 2.99
CA ASN A 247 14.77 -6.11 1.84
C ASN A 247 13.68 -7.09 1.33
N PRO A 248 12.53 -7.20 2.04
CA PRO A 248 11.55 -8.25 1.77
C PRO A 248 10.63 -7.91 0.59
N SER A 249 11.10 -8.12 -0.65
CA SER A 249 10.40 -7.74 -1.89
C SER A 249 8.94 -8.20 -2.04
N VAL A 250 8.61 -9.43 -1.62
CA VAL A 250 7.22 -9.95 -1.68
C VAL A 250 6.33 -9.20 -0.67
N SER A 251 6.86 -8.92 0.52
CA SER A 251 6.14 -8.14 1.53
C SER A 251 5.91 -6.71 1.05
N SER A 252 6.91 -6.06 0.42
CA SER A 252 6.75 -4.73 -0.17
C SER A 252 5.63 -4.70 -1.21
N ALA A 253 5.59 -5.70 -2.10
CA ALA A 253 4.54 -5.81 -3.11
C ALA A 253 3.14 -6.03 -2.50
N ILE A 254 3.05 -6.84 -1.43
CA ILE A 254 1.83 -7.04 -0.65
C ILE A 254 1.34 -5.71 -0.09
N LEU A 255 2.20 -4.94 0.60
CA LEU A 255 1.82 -3.66 1.20
C LEU A 255 1.37 -2.67 0.12
N LYS A 256 2.11 -2.53 -0.98
CA LYS A 256 1.75 -1.62 -2.07
C LYS A 256 0.36 -1.90 -2.60
N TYR A 257 0.09 -3.15 -2.98
CA TYR A 257 -1.20 -3.53 -3.54
C TYR A 257 -2.32 -3.42 -2.48
N HIS A 258 -2.12 -4.02 -1.30
CA HIS A 258 -3.14 -4.09 -0.26
C HIS A 258 -3.56 -2.71 0.25
N HIS A 259 -2.60 -1.87 0.62
CA HIS A 259 -2.91 -0.57 1.22
C HIS A 259 -3.57 0.38 0.22
N THR A 260 -3.13 0.38 -1.04
CA THR A 260 -3.71 1.25 -2.07
C THR A 260 -5.12 0.80 -2.50
N GLU A 261 -5.41 -0.51 -2.53
CA GLU A 261 -6.77 -1.02 -2.73
C GLU A 261 -7.68 -0.74 -1.53
N LEU A 262 -7.15 -0.85 -0.31
CA LEU A 262 -7.89 -0.49 0.90
C LEU A 262 -8.18 1.00 0.96
N LEU A 263 -7.26 1.88 0.54
CA LEU A 263 -7.54 3.31 0.39
C LEU A 263 -8.75 3.53 -0.50
N ARG A 264 -8.80 2.91 -1.69
CA ARG A 264 -9.94 3.01 -2.62
C ARG A 264 -11.26 2.61 -1.96
N THR A 265 -11.24 1.50 -1.22
CA THR A 265 -12.47 0.98 -0.59
C THR A 265 -12.91 1.86 0.58
N ASN A 266 -11.97 2.26 1.43
CA ASN A 266 -12.21 3.01 2.66
C ASN A 266 -12.63 4.46 2.37
N ILE A 267 -12.04 5.12 1.37
CA ILE A 267 -12.49 6.46 0.98
C ILE A 267 -13.93 6.41 0.46
N ASN A 268 -14.30 5.38 -0.30
CA ASN A 268 -15.68 5.20 -0.76
C ASN A 268 -16.65 5.01 0.42
N HIS A 269 -16.26 4.21 1.42
CA HIS A 269 -17.05 4.06 2.65
C HIS A 269 -17.21 5.39 3.40
N ALA A 270 -16.16 6.19 3.49
CA ALA A 270 -16.24 7.51 4.11
C ALA A 270 -17.16 8.44 3.32
N MET A 271 -17.06 8.46 1.99
CA MET A 271 -17.95 9.24 1.12
C MET A 271 -19.42 8.81 1.28
N ASP A 272 -19.70 7.50 1.36
CA ASP A 272 -21.05 6.95 1.61
C ASP A 272 -21.62 7.46 2.94
N ILE A 273 -20.81 7.51 4.00
CA ILE A 273 -21.23 7.94 5.35
C ILE A 273 -21.53 9.44 5.39
N HIS A 274 -20.75 10.26 4.68
CA HIS A 274 -20.89 11.71 4.66
C HIS A 274 -21.95 12.20 3.66
N GLY A 275 -22.25 11.40 2.63
CA GLY A 275 -23.30 11.66 1.65
C GLY A 275 -23.09 12.95 0.85
N GLY A 276 -24.14 13.80 0.80
CA GLY A 276 -24.15 15.03 0.00
C GLY A 276 -22.98 16.00 0.28
N LYS A 277 -22.42 15.98 1.49
CA LYS A 277 -21.28 16.84 1.86
C LYS A 277 -20.06 16.56 0.98
N THR A 278 -19.78 15.30 0.70
CA THR A 278 -18.51 14.89 0.12
C THR A 278 -18.54 14.80 -1.40
N VAL A 279 -19.69 15.01 -2.01
CA VAL A 279 -19.83 15.16 -3.48
C VAL A 279 -19.72 16.61 -3.94
N MET A 280 -19.60 17.58 -3.02
CA MET A 280 -19.38 18.99 -3.33
C MET A 280 -17.88 19.32 -3.17
N LEU A 281 -17.25 19.90 -4.20
CA LEU A 281 -15.87 20.36 -4.11
C LEU A 281 -15.77 21.67 -3.31
N GLY A 282 -14.67 21.86 -2.59
CA GLY A 282 -14.40 23.06 -1.79
C GLY A 282 -13.61 22.78 -0.51
N GLN A 283 -13.20 23.84 0.19
CA GLN A 283 -12.37 23.75 1.40
C GLN A 283 -13.06 23.02 2.56
N ARG A 284 -14.39 22.96 2.57
CA ARG A 284 -15.19 22.21 3.57
C ARG A 284 -15.24 20.71 3.30
N ASN A 285 -14.75 20.23 2.14
CA ASN A 285 -14.71 18.82 1.80
C ASN A 285 -13.29 18.24 1.95
N TYR A 286 -13.00 17.73 3.15
CA TYR A 286 -11.72 17.11 3.50
C TYR A 286 -11.48 15.70 2.92
N LEU A 287 -12.41 15.13 2.12
CA LEU A 287 -12.25 13.80 1.51
C LEU A 287 -12.09 13.84 -0.01
N SER A 288 -12.55 14.89 -0.68
CA SER A 288 -12.57 14.98 -2.15
C SER A 288 -11.21 14.79 -2.80
N ASP A 289 -10.17 15.43 -2.28
CA ASP A 289 -8.81 15.31 -2.83
C ASP A 289 -8.31 13.87 -2.74
N ILE A 290 -8.49 13.21 -1.59
CA ILE A 290 -8.09 11.81 -1.37
C ILE A 290 -8.82 10.91 -2.37
N TYR A 291 -10.13 11.09 -2.53
CA TYR A 291 -10.94 10.33 -3.47
C TYR A 291 -10.43 10.47 -4.91
N GLN A 292 -10.13 11.70 -5.34
CA GLN A 292 -9.68 11.98 -6.70
C GLN A 292 -8.28 11.44 -7.00
N VAL A 293 -7.37 11.37 -6.02
CA VAL A 293 -5.99 10.89 -6.22
C VAL A 293 -5.82 9.38 -6.14
N VAL A 294 -6.82 8.63 -5.66
CA VAL A 294 -6.76 7.16 -5.56
C VAL A 294 -6.26 6.48 -6.85
N PRO A 295 -6.72 6.86 -8.06
CA PRO A 295 -6.27 6.26 -9.31
C PRO A 295 -4.76 6.35 -9.54
N ILE A 296 -4.09 7.38 -9.00
CA ILE A 296 -2.64 7.53 -9.10
C ILE A 296 -1.96 6.44 -8.27
N ALA A 297 -2.33 6.30 -6.99
CA ALA A 297 -1.68 5.38 -6.05
C ALA A 297 -1.74 3.91 -6.50
N ILE A 298 -2.84 3.50 -7.12
CA ILE A 298 -3.06 2.12 -7.60
C ILE A 298 -2.29 1.83 -8.91
N THR A 299 -1.89 2.87 -9.64
CA THR A 299 -1.30 2.77 -10.99
C THR A 299 0.22 2.90 -10.97
N VAL A 300 0.75 3.84 -10.19
CA VAL A 300 2.20 4.12 -10.16
C VAL A 300 2.98 3.10 -9.32
N GLU A 301 4.31 3.12 -9.44
CA GLU A 301 5.26 2.16 -8.83
C GLU A 301 4.97 0.69 -9.18
N GLY A 302 4.33 0.46 -10.34
CA GLY A 302 3.85 -0.83 -10.80
C GLY A 302 2.35 -0.97 -10.53
N ALA A 303 1.56 -1.00 -11.60
CA ALA A 303 0.10 -1.08 -11.48
C ALA A 303 -0.34 -2.26 -10.59
N ASN A 304 -1.42 -2.07 -9.85
CA ASN A 304 -1.96 -3.10 -8.96
C ASN A 304 -2.30 -4.39 -9.69
N ILE A 305 -2.73 -4.31 -10.96
CA ILE A 305 -2.95 -5.48 -11.83
C ILE A 305 -1.67 -6.32 -11.94
N LEU A 306 -0.55 -5.70 -12.32
CA LEU A 306 0.75 -6.38 -12.44
C LEU A 306 1.27 -6.87 -11.09
N THR A 307 1.15 -6.03 -10.06
CA THR A 307 1.61 -6.36 -8.71
C THR A 307 0.90 -7.59 -8.16
N ARG A 308 -0.44 -7.61 -8.29
CA ARG A 308 -1.28 -8.74 -7.89
C ARG A 308 -1.02 -9.99 -8.73
N ALA A 309 -0.96 -9.86 -10.06
CA ALA A 309 -0.92 -11.01 -10.97
C ALA A 309 0.48 -11.62 -11.18
N MET A 310 1.54 -10.82 -11.13
CA MET A 310 2.90 -11.27 -11.48
C MET A 310 3.90 -11.17 -10.32
N ILE A 311 3.83 -10.13 -9.49
CA ILE A 311 4.88 -9.86 -8.50
C ILE A 311 4.66 -10.67 -7.22
N ILE A 312 3.50 -10.52 -6.56
CA ILE A 312 3.27 -11.11 -5.23
C ILE A 312 3.40 -12.63 -5.27
N PHE A 313 2.62 -13.29 -6.12
CA PHE A 313 2.69 -14.75 -6.25
C PHE A 313 3.72 -15.22 -7.28
N GLY A 314 3.74 -14.67 -8.49
CA GLY A 314 4.59 -15.19 -9.57
C GLY A 314 6.10 -15.13 -9.26
N GLN A 315 6.62 -13.95 -8.92
CA GLN A 315 8.01 -13.79 -8.50
C GLN A 315 8.26 -14.35 -7.09
N GLY A 316 7.28 -14.22 -6.19
CA GLY A 316 7.35 -14.80 -4.84
C GLY A 316 7.52 -16.32 -4.85
N LEU A 317 6.85 -17.02 -5.75
CA LEU A 317 6.96 -18.46 -5.92
C LEU A 317 8.39 -18.88 -6.24
N MET A 318 9.02 -18.23 -7.21
CA MET A 318 10.40 -18.54 -7.60
C MET A 318 11.42 -18.28 -6.48
N ARG A 319 11.17 -17.29 -5.62
CA ARG A 319 12.09 -16.90 -4.55
C ARG A 319 11.88 -17.68 -3.25
N CYS A 320 10.64 -18.05 -2.95
CA CYS A 320 10.27 -18.62 -1.65
C CYS A 320 9.99 -20.12 -1.69
N HIS A 321 9.83 -20.72 -2.88
CA HIS A 321 9.65 -22.18 -2.96
C HIS A 321 10.91 -22.91 -2.50
N PRO A 322 10.82 -23.93 -1.63
CA PRO A 322 11.99 -24.59 -1.05
C PRO A 322 12.90 -25.30 -2.08
N PHE A 323 12.36 -25.66 -3.25
CA PHE A 323 13.08 -26.48 -4.24
C PHE A 323 13.25 -25.84 -5.61
N LEU A 324 12.33 -24.98 -6.08
CA LEU A 324 12.25 -24.63 -7.51
C LEU A 324 13.48 -23.89 -8.02
N LYS A 325 14.01 -22.96 -7.22
CA LYS A 325 15.19 -22.17 -7.60
C LYS A 325 16.41 -23.06 -7.76
N GLU A 326 16.70 -23.90 -6.75
CA GLU A 326 17.85 -24.81 -6.78
C GLU A 326 17.71 -25.87 -7.89
N GLU A 327 16.49 -26.37 -8.15
CA GLU A 327 16.22 -27.29 -9.25
C GLU A 327 16.55 -26.65 -10.61
N LEU A 328 16.10 -25.42 -10.86
CA LEU A 328 16.40 -24.71 -12.11
C LEU A 328 17.90 -24.41 -12.25
N GLU A 329 18.55 -23.92 -11.20
CA GLU A 329 19.99 -23.64 -11.21
C GLU A 329 20.81 -24.92 -11.46
N SER A 330 20.37 -26.07 -10.93
CA SER A 330 21.03 -27.36 -11.18
C SER A 330 20.88 -27.81 -12.63
N LEU A 331 19.73 -27.55 -13.27
CA LEU A 331 19.51 -27.82 -14.69
C LEU A 331 20.37 -26.93 -15.57
N GLU A 332 20.48 -25.63 -15.26
CA GLU A 332 21.34 -24.70 -15.99
C GLU A 332 22.82 -25.11 -15.92
N LYS A 333 23.26 -25.58 -14.75
CA LYS A 333 24.62 -26.11 -14.53
C LYS A 333 24.82 -27.54 -15.06
N LYS A 334 23.78 -28.18 -15.59
CA LYS A 334 23.76 -29.59 -16.04
C LYS A 334 24.17 -30.59 -14.95
N ASP A 335 23.93 -30.27 -13.68
CA ASP A 335 24.19 -31.17 -12.54
C ASP A 335 22.99 -32.12 -12.32
N THR A 336 23.00 -33.24 -13.03
CA THR A 336 21.91 -34.22 -12.98
C THR A 336 21.80 -34.95 -11.65
N VAL A 337 22.88 -35.06 -10.87
CA VAL A 337 22.89 -35.76 -9.58
C VAL A 337 22.19 -34.90 -8.54
N LEU A 338 22.56 -33.61 -8.47
CA LEU A 338 21.89 -32.65 -7.61
C LEU A 338 20.41 -32.53 -7.96
N PHE A 339 20.08 -32.43 -9.25
CA PHE A 339 18.70 -32.34 -9.73
C PHE A 339 17.85 -33.52 -9.27
N ASN A 340 18.29 -34.77 -9.50
CA ASN A 340 17.53 -35.96 -9.11
C ASN A 340 17.29 -36.04 -7.60
N ARG A 341 18.28 -35.63 -6.80
CA ARG A 341 18.15 -35.56 -5.34
C ARG A 341 17.11 -34.52 -4.92
N LEU A 342 17.16 -33.31 -5.50
CA LEU A 342 16.21 -32.24 -5.22
C LEU A 342 14.79 -32.65 -5.61
N LEU A 343 14.62 -33.24 -6.79
CA LEU A 343 13.33 -33.73 -7.27
C LEU A 343 12.72 -34.79 -6.33
N GLY A 344 13.53 -35.70 -5.80
CA GLY A 344 13.08 -36.68 -4.80
C GLY A 344 12.57 -36.02 -3.52
N HIS A 345 13.28 -35.01 -3.01
CA HIS A 345 12.84 -34.24 -1.84
C HIS A 345 11.58 -33.41 -2.14
N HIS A 346 11.47 -32.85 -3.33
CA HIS A 346 10.31 -32.10 -3.78
C HIS A 346 9.06 -33.00 -3.86
N LEU A 347 9.17 -34.21 -4.41
CA LEU A 347 8.07 -35.19 -4.39
C LEU A 347 7.64 -35.56 -2.97
N ALA A 348 8.60 -35.77 -2.07
CA ALA A 348 8.30 -36.00 -0.65
C ALA A 348 7.60 -34.80 0.00
N HIS A 349 8.00 -33.58 -0.37
CA HIS A 349 7.36 -32.34 0.08
C HIS A 349 5.89 -32.27 -0.35
N ILE A 350 5.58 -32.54 -1.63
CA ILE A 350 4.22 -32.56 -2.17
C ILE A 350 3.31 -33.50 -1.37
N ILE A 351 3.78 -34.71 -1.08
CA ILE A 351 3.05 -35.70 -0.27
C ILE A 351 2.86 -35.16 1.16
N GLY A 352 3.91 -34.60 1.75
CA GLY A 352 3.89 -34.03 3.10
C GLY A 352 2.87 -32.89 3.24
N VAL A 353 2.86 -31.92 2.32
CA VAL A 353 1.92 -30.79 2.37
C VAL A 353 0.49 -31.23 2.08
N LYS A 354 0.27 -32.22 1.22
CA LYS A 354 -1.05 -32.83 0.99
C LYS A 354 -1.61 -33.45 2.28
N ILE A 355 -0.83 -34.31 2.93
CA ILE A 355 -1.24 -34.97 4.18
C ILE A 355 -1.51 -33.90 5.26
N LYS A 356 -0.59 -32.94 5.42
CA LYS A 356 -0.72 -31.86 6.40
C LYS A 356 -1.97 -31.01 6.15
N SER A 357 -2.23 -30.61 4.90
CA SER A 357 -3.43 -29.86 4.51
C SER A 357 -4.69 -30.64 4.86
N PHE A 358 -4.79 -31.91 4.45
CA PHE A 358 -5.96 -32.74 4.74
C PHE A 358 -6.19 -32.93 6.25
N VAL A 359 -5.15 -33.32 6.99
CA VAL A 359 -5.23 -33.57 8.43
C VAL A 359 -5.61 -32.30 9.20
N PHE A 360 -5.07 -31.14 8.81
CA PHE A 360 -5.43 -29.87 9.44
C PHE A 360 -6.85 -29.46 9.08
N ALA A 361 -7.24 -29.56 7.82
CA ALA A 361 -8.58 -29.18 7.38
C ALA A 361 -9.67 -30.06 8.03
N ILE A 362 -9.47 -31.39 8.12
CA ILE A 362 -10.42 -32.30 8.78
C ILE A 362 -10.38 -32.19 10.31
N SER A 363 -9.27 -31.82 10.93
CA SER A 363 -9.25 -31.58 12.38
C SER A 363 -9.72 -30.18 12.78
N GLY A 364 -9.97 -29.30 11.80
CA GLY A 364 -10.25 -27.88 12.05
C GLY A 364 -9.04 -27.15 12.67
N GLY A 365 -7.83 -27.54 12.26
CA GLY A 365 -6.56 -27.00 12.73
C GLY A 365 -6.14 -27.47 14.12
N ARG A 366 -6.90 -28.33 14.81
CA ARG A 366 -6.61 -28.75 16.18
C ARG A 366 -5.26 -29.46 16.34
N LEU A 367 -4.81 -30.14 15.28
CA LEU A 367 -3.53 -30.86 15.23
C LEU A 367 -2.36 -29.96 14.78
N ALA A 368 -2.61 -28.69 14.46
CA ALA A 368 -1.56 -27.76 14.10
C ALA A 368 -0.73 -27.36 15.32
N LYS A 369 0.59 -27.26 15.11
CA LYS A 369 1.50 -26.71 16.12
C LYS A 369 1.28 -25.21 16.24
N ILE A 370 0.99 -24.75 17.45
CA ILE A 370 0.80 -23.33 17.79
C ILE A 370 1.91 -22.85 18.74
N PRO A 371 2.17 -21.53 18.82
CA PRO A 371 3.12 -20.99 19.79
C PRO A 371 2.74 -21.38 21.24
N LYS A 372 3.76 -21.65 22.08
CA LYS A 372 3.54 -22.02 23.48
C LYS A 372 2.88 -20.86 24.24
N GLY A 373 1.94 -21.17 25.14
CA GLY A 373 1.27 -20.17 25.98
C GLY A 373 0.01 -19.55 25.39
N VAL A 374 -0.26 -19.74 24.09
CA VAL A 374 -1.45 -19.19 23.43
C VAL A 374 -2.73 -19.96 23.84
N LYS A 375 -3.76 -19.25 24.28
CA LYS A 375 -5.04 -19.82 24.77
C LYS A 375 -6.26 -19.14 24.14
N GLY A 376 -7.43 -19.73 24.33
CA GLY A 376 -8.72 -19.11 24.00
C GLY A 376 -8.89 -18.76 22.52
N PHE A 377 -9.29 -17.52 22.26
CA PHE A 377 -9.57 -17.00 20.93
C PHE A 377 -8.35 -17.04 20.00
N GLU A 378 -7.18 -16.63 20.49
CA GLU A 378 -5.94 -16.60 19.71
C GLU A 378 -5.52 -18.00 19.24
N LYS A 379 -5.71 -19.01 20.10
CA LYS A 379 -5.41 -20.41 19.77
C LYS A 379 -6.15 -20.84 18.50
N ASN A 380 -7.44 -20.54 18.39
CA ASN A 380 -8.23 -20.89 17.21
C ASN A 380 -7.68 -20.19 15.96
N ASN A 381 -7.32 -18.91 16.05
CA ASN A 381 -6.81 -18.16 14.91
C ASN A 381 -5.48 -18.71 14.38
N TYR A 382 -4.54 -19.08 15.27
CA TYR A 382 -3.30 -19.72 14.85
C TYR A 382 -3.54 -21.08 14.20
N GLN A 383 -4.52 -21.85 14.70
CA GLN A 383 -4.91 -23.13 14.11
C GLN A 383 -5.51 -22.97 12.71
N GLN A 384 -6.38 -21.96 12.52
CA GLN A 384 -6.92 -21.61 11.20
C GLN A 384 -5.81 -21.15 10.25
N LEU A 385 -4.93 -20.25 10.69
CA LEU A 385 -3.80 -19.78 9.88
C LEU A 385 -2.89 -20.93 9.44
N ALA A 386 -2.56 -21.86 10.34
CA ALA A 386 -1.77 -23.04 10.00
C ALA A 386 -2.47 -23.97 9.00
N THR A 387 -3.80 -24.07 9.08
CA THR A 387 -4.62 -24.85 8.13
C THR A 387 -4.64 -24.19 6.75
N LEU A 388 -4.83 -22.87 6.70
CA LEU A 388 -4.76 -22.08 5.47
C LEU A 388 -3.38 -22.18 4.82
N SER A 389 -2.31 -22.04 5.61
CA SER A 389 -0.93 -22.13 5.13
C SER A 389 -0.59 -23.51 4.54
N ALA A 390 -1.01 -24.60 5.19
CA ALA A 390 -0.80 -25.95 4.66
C ALA A 390 -1.58 -26.17 3.36
N SER A 391 -2.81 -25.66 3.29
CA SER A 391 -3.67 -25.78 2.11
C SER A 391 -3.19 -24.93 0.94
N PHE A 392 -2.71 -23.71 1.22
CA PHE A 392 -2.05 -22.86 0.23
C PHE A 392 -0.83 -23.58 -0.36
N ALA A 393 0.08 -24.07 0.48
CA ALA A 393 1.27 -24.77 0.03
C ALA A 393 0.92 -25.97 -0.87
N PHE A 394 -0.05 -26.80 -0.46
CA PHE A 394 -0.51 -27.91 -1.30
C PHE A 394 -1.08 -27.45 -2.65
N LEU A 395 -1.92 -26.41 -2.69
CA LEU A 395 -2.50 -25.93 -3.95
C LEU A 395 -1.46 -25.28 -4.87
N VAL A 396 -0.40 -24.67 -4.32
CA VAL A 396 0.74 -24.18 -5.10
C VAL A 396 1.37 -25.32 -5.90
N GLU A 397 1.60 -26.49 -5.27
CA GLU A 397 2.14 -27.66 -5.96
C GLU A 397 1.25 -28.15 -7.10
N ILE A 398 -0.07 -28.20 -6.86
CA ILE A 398 -1.04 -28.64 -7.88
C ILE A 398 -1.05 -27.68 -9.07
N VAL A 399 -0.98 -26.38 -8.80
CA VAL A 399 -0.96 -25.35 -9.85
C VAL A 399 0.35 -25.39 -10.63
N LEU A 400 1.49 -25.59 -9.97
CA LEU A 400 2.79 -25.81 -10.61
C LEU A 400 2.75 -27.04 -11.53
N MET A 401 2.21 -28.17 -11.06
CA MET A 401 2.05 -29.37 -11.88
C MET A 401 1.13 -29.14 -13.09
N LYS A 402 0.05 -28.37 -12.92
CA LYS A 402 -0.91 -28.10 -14.01
C LYS A 402 -0.34 -27.16 -15.08
N PHE A 403 0.30 -26.07 -14.67
CA PHE A 403 0.67 -25.00 -15.60
C PHE A 403 2.16 -24.94 -15.93
N GLY A 404 3.02 -25.50 -15.07
CA GLY A 404 4.48 -25.46 -15.24
C GLY A 404 4.98 -24.05 -15.54
N PRO A 405 5.86 -23.86 -16.54
CA PRO A 405 6.39 -22.55 -16.92
C PRO A 405 5.31 -21.54 -17.38
N LYS A 406 4.13 -22.01 -17.80
CA LYS A 406 3.04 -21.14 -18.27
C LYS A 406 2.31 -20.43 -17.12
N ILE A 407 2.58 -20.80 -15.87
CA ILE A 407 1.98 -20.16 -14.69
C ILE A 407 2.20 -18.65 -14.65
N LYS A 408 3.33 -18.16 -15.17
CA LYS A 408 3.62 -16.72 -15.26
C LYS A 408 2.62 -15.94 -16.12
N PHE A 409 1.91 -16.62 -17.02
CA PHE A 409 0.87 -16.04 -17.87
C PHE A 409 -0.56 -16.29 -17.34
N GLN A 410 -0.72 -17.03 -16.23
CA GLN A 410 -2.02 -17.30 -15.63
C GLN A 410 -2.38 -16.23 -14.60
N GLU A 411 -2.49 -14.99 -15.07
CA GLU A 411 -2.64 -13.79 -14.24
C GLU A 411 -3.81 -13.86 -13.25
N SER A 412 -4.96 -14.37 -13.69
CA SER A 412 -6.14 -14.53 -12.84
C SER A 412 -5.93 -15.57 -11.74
N VAL A 413 -5.30 -16.70 -12.05
CA VAL A 413 -4.99 -17.76 -11.08
C VAL A 413 -3.98 -17.24 -10.06
N ASN A 414 -2.88 -16.63 -10.54
CA ASN A 414 -1.87 -16.04 -9.67
C ASN A 414 -2.46 -14.99 -8.74
N GLY A 415 -3.39 -14.18 -9.25
CA GLY A 415 -4.11 -13.20 -8.47
C GLY A 415 -4.90 -13.80 -7.29
N LEU A 416 -5.54 -14.97 -7.46
CA LEU A 416 -6.22 -15.66 -6.35
C LEU A 416 -5.23 -16.12 -5.26
N PHE A 417 -4.06 -16.62 -5.65
CA PHE A 417 -3.00 -16.97 -4.70
C PHE A 417 -2.43 -15.73 -4.00
N SER A 418 -2.22 -14.63 -4.73
CA SER A 418 -1.81 -13.36 -4.14
C SER A 418 -2.80 -12.89 -3.08
N ASP A 419 -4.09 -12.89 -3.39
CA ASP A 419 -5.13 -12.47 -2.44
C ASP A 419 -5.16 -13.37 -1.20
N LEU A 420 -5.07 -14.70 -1.38
CA LEU A 420 -5.03 -15.64 -0.25
C LEU A 420 -3.78 -15.46 0.60
N LEU A 421 -2.62 -15.22 -0.02
CA LEU A 421 -1.37 -14.93 0.67
C LEU A 421 -1.48 -13.63 1.49
N ILE A 422 -2.10 -12.58 0.93
CA ILE A 422 -2.33 -11.31 1.63
C ILE A 422 -3.22 -11.52 2.86
N LYS A 423 -4.29 -12.33 2.76
CA LYS A 423 -5.15 -12.63 3.93
C LYS A 423 -4.39 -13.40 5.01
N MET A 424 -3.62 -14.42 4.64
CA MET A 424 -2.78 -15.16 5.61
C MET A 424 -1.72 -14.25 6.26
N TYR A 425 -1.08 -13.40 5.47
CA TYR A 425 -0.09 -12.44 5.96
C TYR A 425 -0.73 -11.45 6.94
N SER A 426 -1.88 -10.90 6.58
CA SER A 426 -2.67 -9.98 7.42
C SER A 426 -3.09 -10.62 8.75
N ILE A 427 -3.60 -11.86 8.73
CA ILE A 427 -3.91 -12.62 9.96
C ILE A 427 -2.65 -12.82 10.81
N SER A 428 -1.54 -13.25 10.20
CA SER A 428 -0.27 -13.48 10.90
C SER A 428 0.22 -12.23 11.62
N VAL A 429 0.24 -11.11 10.90
CA VAL A 429 0.73 -9.83 11.43
C VAL A 429 -0.22 -9.27 12.48
N LEU A 430 -1.53 -9.35 12.32
CA LEU A 430 -2.50 -8.94 13.34
C LEU A 430 -2.35 -9.74 14.64
N LEU A 431 -2.17 -11.05 14.56
CA LEU A 431 -1.96 -11.89 15.75
C LEU A 431 -0.65 -11.54 16.47
N LYS A 432 0.38 -11.13 15.72
CA LYS A 432 1.62 -10.63 16.31
C LYS A 432 1.42 -9.25 16.95
N TYR A 433 0.77 -8.34 16.24
CA TYR A 433 0.54 -6.97 16.68
C TYR A 433 -0.38 -6.90 17.91
N ARG A 434 -1.34 -7.82 18.04
CA ARG A 434 -2.17 -8.00 19.25
C ARG A 434 -1.35 -8.04 20.54
N GLN A 435 -0.13 -8.60 20.52
CA GLN A 435 0.70 -8.75 21.71
C GLN A 435 1.13 -7.42 22.35
N VAL A 436 1.12 -6.33 21.58
CA VAL A 436 1.49 -4.99 22.04
C VAL A 436 0.27 -4.06 22.17
N LEU A 437 -0.93 -4.57 21.93
CA LEU A 437 -2.19 -3.81 22.03
C LEU A 437 -2.94 -4.14 23.31
N ASP A 438 -3.68 -3.15 23.80
CA ASP A 438 -4.59 -3.29 24.92
C ASP A 438 -5.75 -4.25 24.63
N ASN A 439 -6.40 -4.70 25.70
CA ASN A 439 -7.55 -5.59 25.61
C ASN A 439 -8.78 -4.96 24.93
N ASP A 440 -8.81 -3.64 24.79
CA ASP A 440 -9.88 -2.90 24.13
C ASP A 440 -10.00 -3.27 22.64
N PHE A 441 -8.91 -3.74 22.01
CA PHE A 441 -8.89 -4.14 20.61
C PHE A 441 -9.42 -5.55 20.35
N ASN A 442 -9.71 -6.34 21.41
CA ASN A 442 -10.04 -7.76 21.28
C ASN A 442 -11.22 -8.02 20.35
N ASP A 443 -12.30 -7.23 20.45
CA ASP A 443 -13.49 -7.42 19.63
C ASP A 443 -13.25 -6.99 18.17
N LEU A 444 -12.49 -5.91 17.95
CA LEU A 444 -12.12 -5.44 16.61
C LEU A 444 -11.19 -6.46 15.91
N ILE A 445 -10.19 -6.98 16.61
CA ILE A 445 -9.30 -8.03 16.10
C ILE A 445 -10.09 -9.31 15.84
N ARG A 446 -11.03 -9.65 16.72
CA ARG A 446 -11.92 -10.79 16.50
C ARG A 446 -12.75 -10.63 15.25
N TRP A 447 -13.34 -9.47 15.05
CA TRP A 447 -14.09 -9.16 13.84
C TRP A 447 -13.21 -9.26 12.59
N SER A 448 -12.01 -8.66 12.62
CA SER A 448 -11.06 -8.63 11.50
C SER A 448 -10.59 -10.03 11.10
N VAL A 449 -10.08 -10.81 12.06
CA VAL A 449 -9.57 -12.16 11.79
C VAL A 449 -10.68 -13.09 11.31
N GLN A 450 -11.89 -13.00 11.89
CA GLN A 450 -13.03 -13.80 11.47
C GLN A 450 -13.41 -13.53 10.00
N ARG A 451 -13.47 -12.26 9.58
CA ARG A 451 -13.70 -11.87 8.18
C ARG A 451 -12.62 -12.44 7.27
N GLN A 452 -11.34 -12.26 7.63
CA GLN A 452 -10.24 -12.70 6.79
C GLN A 452 -10.15 -14.22 6.64
N VAL A 453 -10.45 -15.00 7.70
CA VAL A 453 -10.51 -16.46 7.62
C VAL A 453 -11.65 -16.92 6.71
N HIS A 454 -12.83 -16.30 6.82
CA HIS A 454 -13.95 -16.59 5.93
C HIS A 454 -13.57 -16.33 4.46
N GLU A 455 -13.07 -15.14 4.14
CA GLU A 455 -12.64 -14.77 2.79
C GLU A 455 -11.52 -15.69 2.28
N SER A 456 -10.60 -16.14 3.14
CA SER A 456 -9.55 -17.10 2.78
C SER A 456 -10.13 -18.47 2.38
N GLN A 457 -11.17 -18.95 3.06
CA GLN A 457 -11.84 -20.20 2.70
C GLN A 457 -12.59 -20.08 1.37
N VAL A 458 -13.20 -18.92 1.09
CA VAL A 458 -13.81 -18.64 -0.22
C VAL A 458 -12.74 -18.68 -1.31
N LEU A 459 -11.62 -17.98 -1.12
CA LEU A 459 -10.50 -17.97 -2.07
C LEU A 459 -9.92 -19.37 -2.32
N LEU A 460 -9.79 -20.21 -1.28
CA LEU A 460 -9.40 -21.61 -1.46
C LEU A 460 -10.37 -22.38 -2.36
N SER A 461 -11.69 -22.19 -2.17
CA SER A 461 -12.71 -22.80 -3.02
C SER A 461 -12.64 -22.33 -4.47
N ASP A 462 -12.34 -21.05 -4.69
CA ASP A 462 -12.21 -20.43 -6.01
C ASP A 462 -10.94 -20.93 -6.73
N ILE A 463 -9.81 -21.03 -6.01
CA ILE A 463 -8.57 -21.63 -6.53
C ILE A 463 -8.83 -23.07 -6.96
N CYS A 464 -9.49 -23.89 -6.13
CA CYS A 464 -9.85 -25.24 -6.51
C CYS A 464 -10.76 -25.28 -7.76
N GLY A 465 -11.63 -24.28 -7.94
CA GLY A 465 -12.45 -24.13 -9.13
C GLY A 465 -11.65 -23.96 -10.43
N GLN A 466 -10.42 -23.44 -10.35
CA GLN A 466 -9.52 -23.29 -11.51
C GLN A 466 -8.76 -24.59 -11.86
N LEU A 467 -8.88 -25.63 -11.04
CA LEU A 467 -8.17 -26.89 -11.21
C LEU A 467 -9.04 -27.97 -11.86
N ASN A 468 -8.40 -28.88 -12.58
CA ASN A 468 -9.08 -30.10 -13.05
C ASN A 468 -9.39 -30.95 -11.80
N PHE A 469 -10.55 -31.62 -11.73
CA PHE A 469 -10.97 -32.35 -10.51
C PHE A 469 -11.16 -31.45 -9.27
N SER A 470 -11.72 -30.26 -9.46
CA SER A 470 -11.97 -29.26 -8.40
C SER A 470 -12.60 -29.83 -7.12
N LEU A 471 -13.54 -30.78 -7.22
CA LEU A 471 -14.18 -31.45 -6.08
C LEU A 471 -13.19 -32.23 -5.20
N VAL A 472 -12.20 -32.90 -5.81
CA VAL A 472 -11.18 -33.65 -5.08
C VAL A 472 -10.32 -32.70 -4.27
N PHE A 473 -9.85 -31.61 -4.89
CA PHE A 473 -9.03 -30.63 -4.19
C PHE A 473 -9.82 -29.89 -3.11
N ARG A 474 -11.09 -29.53 -3.36
CA ARG A 474 -11.98 -28.99 -2.33
C ARG A 474 -12.14 -29.95 -1.15
N TRP A 475 -12.30 -31.25 -1.40
CA TRP A 475 -12.41 -32.23 -0.33
C TRP A 475 -11.12 -32.34 0.50
N ILE A 476 -9.95 -32.13 -0.11
CA ILE A 476 -8.67 -32.12 0.59
C ILE A 476 -8.52 -30.87 1.48
N VAL A 477 -8.73 -29.68 0.90
CA VAL A 477 -8.40 -28.40 1.57
C VAL A 477 -9.55 -27.80 2.37
N LEU A 478 -10.79 -28.16 2.02
CA LEU A 478 -12.05 -27.69 2.62
C LEU A 478 -13.07 -28.85 2.74
N PRO A 479 -12.77 -29.94 3.48
CA PRO A 479 -13.67 -31.08 3.62
C PRO A 479 -15.03 -30.71 4.25
N ARG A 480 -15.10 -29.59 4.98
CA ARG A 480 -16.33 -29.05 5.58
C ARG A 480 -16.93 -27.88 4.79
N GLY A 481 -16.41 -27.60 3.60
CA GLY A 481 -16.69 -26.38 2.86
C GLY A 481 -16.22 -25.12 3.59
N VAL A 482 -16.74 -23.97 3.16
CA VAL A 482 -16.56 -22.68 3.85
C VAL A 482 -17.40 -22.72 5.13
N ASN A 483 -16.73 -22.93 6.26
CA ASN A 483 -17.39 -23.18 7.55
C ASN A 483 -17.19 -22.05 8.57
N GLN A 484 -16.28 -21.11 8.30
CA GLN A 484 -16.15 -19.90 9.11
C GLN A 484 -17.26 -18.92 8.71
N PRO A 485 -18.21 -18.55 9.58
CA PRO A 485 -19.19 -17.53 9.25
C PRO A 485 -18.54 -16.15 9.23
N LEU A 486 -19.12 -15.24 8.44
CA LEU A 486 -18.84 -13.81 8.54
C LEU A 486 -19.08 -13.29 9.97
N PRO A 487 -18.43 -12.19 10.38
CA PRO A 487 -18.68 -11.58 11.67
C PRO A 487 -20.16 -11.23 11.87
N SER A 488 -20.71 -11.58 13.03
CA SER A 488 -22.13 -11.34 13.33
C SER A 488 -22.44 -9.84 13.47
N VAL A 489 -23.68 -9.45 13.14
CA VAL A 489 -24.20 -8.09 13.38
C VAL A 489 -24.07 -7.68 14.85
N LYS A 490 -24.23 -8.62 15.80
CA LYS A 490 -24.03 -8.35 17.23
C LYS A 490 -22.61 -7.91 17.55
N LEU A 491 -21.61 -8.60 16.99
CA LEU A 491 -20.20 -8.23 17.15
C LEU A 491 -19.91 -6.89 16.47
N GLN A 492 -20.43 -6.67 15.27
CA GLN A 492 -20.28 -5.41 14.54
C GLN A 492 -20.82 -4.22 15.36
N ASN A 493 -22.04 -4.32 15.88
CA ASN A 493 -22.63 -3.27 16.71
C ASN A 493 -21.82 -3.05 18.00
N LYS A 494 -21.27 -4.11 18.60
CA LYS A 494 -20.41 -3.98 19.77
C LYS A 494 -19.14 -3.16 19.43
N VAL A 495 -18.50 -3.48 18.31
CA VAL A 495 -17.28 -2.81 17.85
C VAL A 495 -17.54 -1.33 17.51
N VAL A 496 -18.62 -1.00 16.78
CA VAL A 496 -18.94 0.43 16.52
C VAL A 496 -19.16 1.20 17.80
N ASN A 497 -19.90 0.63 18.76
CA ASN A 497 -20.09 1.30 20.04
C ASN A 497 -18.77 1.49 20.79
N GLN A 498 -17.84 0.53 20.72
CA GLN A 498 -16.50 0.71 21.30
C GLN A 498 -15.72 1.81 20.58
N LEU A 499 -15.73 1.86 19.24
CA LEU A 499 -15.03 2.90 18.47
C LEU A 499 -15.50 4.32 18.80
N ILE A 500 -16.80 4.51 19.05
CA ILE A 500 -17.38 5.82 19.39
C ILE A 500 -17.16 6.19 20.86
N ASN A 501 -17.22 5.23 21.78
CA ASN A 501 -17.23 5.50 23.23
C ASN A 501 -15.89 5.24 23.92
N ASN A 502 -14.89 4.66 23.25
CA ASN A 502 -13.56 4.41 23.78
C ASN A 502 -12.52 5.28 23.05
N PRO A 503 -12.10 6.41 23.66
CA PRO A 503 -11.08 7.29 23.08
C PRO A 503 -9.78 6.56 22.75
N ASN A 504 -9.31 5.64 23.61
CA ASN A 504 -8.08 4.88 23.38
C ASN A 504 -8.11 4.12 22.03
N LEU A 505 -9.25 3.51 21.71
CA LEU A 505 -9.43 2.76 20.46
C LEU A 505 -9.44 3.69 19.25
N LYS A 506 -10.15 4.82 19.31
CA LYS A 506 -10.19 5.83 18.23
C LYS A 506 -8.79 6.42 18.02
N ASP A 507 -8.21 6.96 19.07
CA ASP A 507 -7.00 7.78 19.02
C ASP A 507 -5.79 6.95 18.58
N THR A 508 -5.68 5.69 19.00
CA THR A 508 -4.63 4.77 18.51
C THR A 508 -4.78 4.46 17.01
N LEU A 509 -6.02 4.29 16.52
CA LEU A 509 -6.27 4.00 15.10
C LEU A 509 -6.05 5.22 14.20
N THR A 510 -6.18 6.43 14.75
CA THR A 510 -6.12 7.68 13.97
C THR A 510 -5.02 8.62 14.45
N SER A 511 -3.99 8.07 15.09
CA SER A 511 -2.92 8.82 15.78
C SER A 511 -2.12 9.71 14.84
N ASP A 512 -2.06 9.34 13.56
CA ASP A 512 -1.16 9.96 12.59
C ASP A 512 -1.87 11.08 11.80
N VAL A 513 -3.13 11.39 12.16
CA VAL A 513 -3.92 12.45 11.54
C VAL A 513 -3.62 13.79 12.19
N LEU A 514 -2.92 14.66 11.44
CA LEU A 514 -2.60 16.03 11.83
C LEU A 514 -3.46 17.02 11.06
N TYR A 515 -3.86 18.12 11.71
CA TYR A 515 -4.64 19.19 11.10
C TYR A 515 -4.27 20.54 11.71
N ALA A 516 -4.42 21.60 10.91
CA ALA A 516 -4.17 22.96 11.35
C ALA A 516 -5.33 23.48 12.19
N LYS A 517 -5.03 24.39 13.13
CA LYS A 517 -6.04 25.13 13.90
C LYS A 517 -6.97 25.90 12.96
N ASP A 518 -8.25 25.96 13.32
CA ASP A 518 -9.33 26.62 12.59
C ASP A 518 -9.64 26.00 11.20
N SER A 519 -9.02 24.87 10.86
CA SER A 519 -9.38 24.09 9.67
C SER A 519 -10.72 23.37 9.84
N THR A 520 -11.33 22.93 8.73
CA THR A 520 -12.56 22.11 8.77
C THR A 520 -12.41 20.86 9.65
N LEU A 521 -11.22 20.27 9.70
CA LEU A 521 -10.92 19.11 10.56
C LEU A 521 -10.83 19.48 12.04
N ASP A 522 -10.26 20.64 12.38
CA ASP A 522 -10.24 21.15 13.76
C ASP A 522 -11.67 21.43 14.25
N ILE A 523 -12.49 22.08 13.42
CA ILE A 523 -13.90 22.33 13.74
C ILE A 523 -14.66 21.02 13.96
N LEU A 524 -14.35 19.96 13.19
CA LEU A 524 -14.97 18.65 13.32
C LEU A 524 -14.61 18.00 14.67
N ASP A 525 -13.33 18.06 15.03
CA ASP A 525 -12.82 17.50 16.28
C ASP A 525 -13.37 18.23 17.52
N GLN A 526 -13.48 19.57 17.45
CA GLN A 526 -14.16 20.37 18.47
C GLN A 526 -15.64 19.98 18.59
N ALA A 527 -16.36 19.86 17.47
CA ALA A 527 -17.75 19.45 17.46
C ALA A 527 -17.93 18.03 18.02
N TYR A 528 -16.99 17.13 17.74
CA TYR A 528 -16.99 15.76 18.27
C TYR A 528 -16.85 15.76 19.79
N THR A 529 -15.89 16.51 20.33
CA THR A 529 -15.66 16.61 21.78
C THR A 529 -16.92 17.10 22.49
N LEU A 530 -17.55 18.16 22.00
CA LEU A 530 -18.81 18.67 22.54
C LEU A 530 -19.97 17.67 22.35
N ALA A 531 -20.00 16.91 21.25
CA ALA A 531 -21.04 15.91 21.00
C ALA A 531 -20.96 14.73 22.00
N VAL A 532 -19.75 14.29 22.36
CA VAL A 532 -19.54 13.26 23.39
C VAL A 532 -20.09 13.71 24.74
N GLU A 533 -19.84 14.96 25.12
CA GLU A 533 -20.38 15.54 26.36
C GLU A 533 -21.91 15.69 26.30
N ALA A 534 -22.43 16.20 25.18
CA ALA A 534 -23.85 16.42 24.97
C ALA A 534 -24.69 15.13 25.00
N GLU A 535 -24.13 13.97 24.66
CA GLU A 535 -24.84 12.67 24.79
C GLU A 535 -25.29 12.40 26.23
N LYS A 536 -24.58 12.90 27.25
CA LYS A 536 -25.01 12.79 28.66
C LYS A 536 -26.28 13.60 28.91
N VAL A 537 -26.37 14.79 28.32
CA VAL A 537 -27.54 15.68 28.42
C VAL A 537 -28.71 15.10 27.63
N TYR A 538 -28.49 14.69 26.38
CA TYR A 538 -29.54 14.12 25.51
C TYR A 538 -30.17 12.85 26.07
N LYS A 539 -29.42 12.02 26.82
CA LYS A 539 -30.01 10.86 27.53
C LYS A 539 -31.04 11.26 28.58
N ARG A 540 -30.91 12.45 29.18
CA ARG A 540 -31.80 12.97 30.22
C ARG A 540 -33.01 13.70 29.62
N VAL A 541 -32.78 14.55 28.63
CA VAL A 541 -33.82 15.49 28.11
C VAL A 541 -34.34 15.14 26.72
N GLY A 542 -33.81 14.11 26.08
CA GLY A 542 -34.06 13.83 24.66
C GLY A 542 -33.20 14.70 23.74
N TYR A 543 -33.14 14.32 22.46
CA TYR A 543 -32.36 15.06 21.46
C TYR A 543 -33.09 16.35 21.03
N VAL A 544 -32.36 17.47 21.04
CA VAL A 544 -32.79 18.78 20.54
C VAL A 544 -31.70 19.39 19.67
N ASP A 545 -32.07 20.16 18.65
CA ASP A 545 -31.11 20.65 17.66
C ASP A 545 -31.38 22.03 17.05
N SER A 546 -32.44 22.69 17.50
CA SER A 546 -32.74 24.09 17.21
C SER A 546 -32.45 24.93 18.45
N TYR A 547 -32.09 26.20 18.23
CA TYR A 547 -31.81 27.12 19.34
C TYR A 547 -33.05 27.30 20.22
N GLU A 548 -34.23 27.42 19.59
CA GLU A 548 -35.51 27.58 20.28
C GLU A 548 -35.85 26.38 21.18
N ALA A 549 -35.53 25.17 20.74
CA ALA A 549 -35.74 23.97 21.54
C ALA A 549 -34.77 23.88 22.72
N ILE A 550 -33.54 24.36 22.56
CA ILE A 550 -32.53 24.42 23.62
C ILE A 550 -32.93 25.49 24.66
N ASP A 551 -33.36 26.68 24.22
CA ASP A 551 -33.84 27.75 25.08
C ASP A 551 -35.06 27.30 25.91
N ALA A 552 -36.00 26.60 25.29
CA ALA A 552 -37.17 26.06 25.98
C ALA A 552 -36.83 25.02 27.07
N LEU A 553 -35.71 24.30 26.96
CA LEU A 553 -35.24 23.39 28.02
C LEU A 553 -34.67 24.17 29.21
N LEU A 554 -33.99 25.29 28.95
CA LEU A 554 -33.47 26.17 29.99
C LEU A 554 -34.61 26.87 30.74
N ASP A 555 -35.59 27.40 30.01
CA ASP A 555 -36.78 28.05 30.59
C ASP A 555 -37.57 27.11 31.50
N LYS A 556 -37.65 25.83 31.13
CA LYS A 556 -38.28 24.76 31.93
C LYS A 556 -37.37 24.19 33.02
N GLN A 557 -36.18 24.75 33.22
CA GLN A 557 -35.18 24.30 34.20
C GLN A 557 -34.79 22.81 34.06
N GLN A 558 -34.82 22.27 32.83
CA GLN A 558 -34.44 20.88 32.55
C GLN A 558 -32.94 20.70 32.27
N ILE A 559 -32.25 21.80 31.97
CA ILE A 559 -30.81 21.89 31.75
C ILE A 559 -30.21 23.09 32.51
N SER A 560 -28.92 23.03 32.82
CA SER A 560 -28.16 24.15 33.40
C SER A 560 -27.73 25.17 32.34
N ILE A 561 -27.23 26.34 32.77
CA ILE A 561 -26.65 27.36 31.89
C ILE A 561 -25.44 26.80 31.13
N ASP A 562 -24.60 26.01 31.80
CA ASP A 562 -23.42 25.38 31.16
C ASP A 562 -23.85 24.35 30.10
N GLU A 563 -24.89 23.55 30.38
CA GLU A 563 -25.46 22.60 29.41
C GLU A 563 -26.11 23.35 28.23
N HIS A 564 -26.75 24.49 28.47
CA HIS A 564 -27.27 25.36 27.40
C HIS A 564 -26.15 25.89 26.50
N GLN A 565 -25.05 26.39 27.07
CA GLN A 565 -23.90 26.86 26.31
C GLN A 565 -23.25 25.73 25.49
N LEU A 566 -23.09 24.56 26.09
CA LEU A 566 -22.60 23.35 25.43
C LEU A 566 -23.45 22.99 24.20
N LEU A 567 -24.78 22.88 24.36
CA LEU A 567 -25.69 22.50 23.29
C LEU A 567 -25.78 23.58 22.20
N SER A 568 -25.76 24.86 22.57
CA SER A 568 -25.78 25.99 21.65
C SER A 568 -24.51 26.03 20.80
N ARG A 569 -23.34 25.85 21.42
CA ARG A 569 -22.05 25.80 20.71
C ARG A 569 -21.96 24.58 19.80
N LEU A 570 -22.39 23.40 20.27
CA LEU A 570 -22.46 22.19 19.43
C LEU A 570 -23.36 22.41 18.21
N THR A 571 -24.51 23.07 18.40
CA THR A 571 -25.45 23.38 17.31
C THR A 571 -24.81 24.28 16.25
N GLU A 572 -24.05 25.30 16.68
CA GLU A 572 -23.28 26.17 15.79
C GLU A 572 -22.24 25.39 14.98
N LEU A 573 -21.37 24.62 15.66
CA LEU A 573 -20.30 23.88 15.00
C LEU A 573 -20.85 22.80 14.07
N ARG A 574 -21.91 22.09 14.49
CA ARG A 574 -22.58 21.10 13.65
C ARG A 574 -23.10 21.75 12.36
N ARG A 575 -23.72 22.94 12.42
CA ARG A 575 -24.17 23.64 11.19
C ARG A 575 -22.99 23.94 10.27
N LYS A 576 -21.84 24.41 10.81
CA LYS A 576 -20.62 24.65 10.02
C LYS A 576 -20.09 23.39 9.36
N ILE A 577 -20.05 22.26 10.08
CA ILE A 577 -19.57 20.98 9.55
C ILE A 577 -20.51 20.40 8.48
N LEU A 578 -21.82 20.57 8.64
CA LEU A 578 -22.79 20.06 7.68
C LEU A 578 -22.93 20.92 6.43
N ALA A 579 -22.51 22.19 6.49
CA ALA A 579 -22.49 23.07 5.34
C ALA A 579 -21.47 22.60 4.29
N VAL A 580 -21.81 22.91 3.04
CA VAL A 580 -20.91 22.80 1.88
C VAL A 580 -20.48 24.21 1.47
N ASP A 581 -19.46 24.33 0.64
CA ASP A 581 -19.06 25.62 0.08
C ASP A 581 -20.07 26.07 -0.99
N ASP A 582 -20.31 27.38 -1.04
CA ASP A 582 -21.07 28.08 -2.06
C ASP A 582 -20.23 29.21 -2.65
N TYR A 583 -20.55 29.61 -3.88
CA TYR A 583 -19.79 30.60 -4.64
C TYR A 583 -20.76 31.57 -5.31
N GLU A 584 -20.43 32.87 -5.31
CA GLU A 584 -21.16 33.86 -6.09
C GLU A 584 -20.97 33.60 -7.59
N HIS A 585 -21.96 34.03 -8.39
CA HIS A 585 -22.00 33.81 -9.83
C HIS A 585 -20.96 34.59 -10.63
#